data_AF-A0A9E2W1V5-F1
#
_entry.id   AF-A0A9E2W1V5-F1
#
_cell.length_a   1.000
_cell.length_b   1.000
_cell.length_c   1.000
_cell.angle_alpha   90.00
_cell.angle_beta   90.00
_cell.angle_gamma   90.00
#
_symmetry.space_group_name_H-M   'P 1'
#
loop_
_entity.id
_entity.type
_entity.pdbx_description
1 polymer ?
#
loop_
_entity_poly.entity_id
_entity_poly.type
_entity_poly.pdbx_seq_one_letter_code
_entity_poly.pdbx_strand_id
1 'polypeptide(L)' 'MAKDSGQSQGKRRIRGGRTHVRVALYMATLSSVRWDPEMRAHYQQLRARGKVGKVALVACMRKLLGIVNARRRDELASAQ' A
#
# COMPACT_ATOMS: atom_id res chain seq x y z
N MET A 1 7.71 -11.12 -15.67
CA MET A 1 7.17 -12.05 -16.67
C MET A 1 6.14 -12.90 -15.98
N ALA A 2 4.89 -12.84 -16.46
CA ALA A 2 3.86 -13.76 -16.02
C ALA A 2 4.23 -15.14 -16.58
N LYS A 3 4.28 -16.16 -15.72
CA LYS A 3 4.72 -17.52 -16.09
C LYS A 3 3.52 -18.30 -16.64
N ASP A 4 2.81 -17.69 -17.58
CA ASP A 4 1.48 -18.14 -18.01
C ASP A 4 1.56 -19.05 -19.26
N SER A 5 2.77 -19.32 -19.77
CA SER A 5 3.02 -20.13 -20.98
C SER A 5 2.97 -21.64 -20.77
N GLY A 6 2.66 -22.12 -19.57
CA GLY A 6 2.59 -23.55 -19.24
C GLY A 6 1.45 -23.85 -18.27
N GLN A 7 1.27 -25.11 -17.87
CA GLN A 7 0.15 -25.54 -17.00
C GLN A 7 0.25 -25.04 -15.55
N SER A 8 1.39 -24.50 -15.13
CA SER A 8 1.58 -24.00 -13.77
C SER A 8 0.97 -22.60 -13.57
N GLN A 9 0.01 -22.46 -12.65
CA GLN A 9 -0.47 -21.14 -12.20
C GLN A 9 0.12 -20.76 -10.83
N GLY A 10 1.13 -19.89 -10.85
CA GLY A 10 1.78 -19.36 -9.63
C GLY A 10 1.22 -18.02 -9.16
N LYS A 11 1.61 -17.59 -7.95
CA LYS A 11 1.27 -16.24 -7.44
C LYS A 11 1.90 -15.17 -8.32
N ARG A 12 1.08 -14.22 -8.82
CA ARG A 12 1.55 -13.07 -9.59
C ARG A 12 2.51 -12.21 -8.76
N ARG A 13 3.56 -11.71 -9.40
CA ARG A 13 4.56 -10.81 -8.82
C ARG A 13 4.73 -9.59 -9.73
N ILE A 14 4.79 -8.41 -9.14
CA ILE A 14 5.16 -7.19 -9.86
C ILE A 14 6.66 -7.22 -10.21
N ARG A 15 7.02 -6.70 -11.39
CA ARG A 15 8.41 -6.41 -11.78
C ARG A 15 8.48 -4.97 -12.29
N GLY A 16 9.58 -4.28 -12.00
CA GLY A 16 9.81 -2.88 -12.40
C GLY A 16 9.08 -1.83 -11.54
N GLY A 17 8.96 -0.62 -12.10
CA GLY A 17 8.36 0.55 -11.46
C GLY A 17 9.27 1.23 -10.42
N ARG A 18 8.67 2.02 -9.52
CA ARG A 18 9.39 2.80 -8.50
C ARG A 18 9.69 1.96 -7.25
N THR A 19 10.71 1.13 -7.31
CA THR A 19 11.06 0.19 -6.22
C THR A 19 11.40 0.91 -4.92
N HIS A 20 12.23 1.96 -4.95
CA HIS A 20 12.60 2.72 -3.75
C HIS A 20 11.39 3.32 -3.03
N VAL A 21 10.48 3.95 -3.80
CA VAL A 21 9.24 4.52 -3.26
C VAL A 21 8.36 3.44 -2.62
N ARG A 22 8.24 2.28 -3.27
CA ARG A 22 7.45 1.17 -2.72
C ARG A 22 8.03 0.64 -1.41
N VAL A 23 9.36 0.52 -1.30
CA VAL A 23 10.01 0.10 -0.05
C VAL A 23 9.78 1.12 1.05
N ALA A 24 10.01 2.41 0.79
CA ALA A 24 9.79 3.47 1.76
C ALA A 24 8.33 3.51 2.26
N LEU A 25 7.36 3.46 1.34
CA LEU A 25 5.93 3.40 1.69
C LEU A 25 5.58 2.15 2.48
N TYR A 26 6.18 1.00 2.18
CA TYR A 26 5.90 -0.23 2.90
C TYR A 26 6.35 -0.11 4.36
N MET A 27 7.56 0.40 4.59
CA MET A 27 8.08 0.63 5.95
C MET A 27 7.25 1.67 6.72
N ALA A 28 6.87 2.78 6.06
CA ALA A 28 5.99 3.77 6.67
C ALA A 28 4.64 3.17 7.07
N THR A 29 4.05 2.34 6.18
CA THR A 29 2.74 1.71 6.42
C THR A 29 2.78 0.75 7.60
N LEU A 30 3.88 0.01 7.83
CA LEU A 30 4.01 -0.85 9.00
C LEU A 30 3.90 -0.05 10.31
N SER A 31 4.55 1.10 10.37
CA SER A 31 4.47 2.00 11.52
C SER A 31 3.08 2.61 11.66
N SER A 32 2.47 3.08 10.56
CA SER A 32 1.12 3.62 10.57
C SER A 32 0.09 2.61 11.07
N VAL A 33 0.10 1.37 10.56
CA VAL A 33 -0.86 0.34 11.01
C VAL A 33 -0.69 -0.02 12.49
N ARG A 34 0.50 0.18 13.08
CA ARG A 34 0.74 -0.11 14.50
C ARG A 34 0.23 1.02 15.41
N TRP A 35 0.50 2.27 15.04
CA TRP A 35 0.36 3.41 15.93
C TRP A 35 -0.80 4.34 15.57
N ASP A 36 -1.20 4.39 14.30
CA ASP A 36 -2.32 5.22 13.85
C ASP A 36 -3.64 4.42 13.92
N PRO A 37 -4.62 4.84 14.75
CA PRO A 37 -5.87 4.10 14.95
C PRO A 37 -6.70 3.95 13.67
N GLU A 38 -6.70 4.96 12.80
CA GLU A 38 -7.50 4.95 11.57
C GLU A 38 -6.94 3.94 10.55
N MET A 39 -5.62 3.92 10.37
CA MET A 39 -4.93 2.94 9.52
C MET A 39 -5.03 1.53 10.11
N ARG A 40 -4.92 1.40 11.43
CA ARG A 40 -5.10 0.12 12.11
C ARG A 40 -6.49 -0.45 11.88
N ALA A 41 -7.53 0.37 12.03
CA ALA A 41 -8.92 -0.02 11.79
C ALA A 41 -9.13 -0.46 10.34
N HIS A 42 -8.59 0.30 9.38
CA HIS A 42 -8.67 -0.07 7.96
C HIS A 42 -7.97 -1.41 7.66
N TYR A 43 -6.76 -1.63 8.21
CA TYR A 43 -6.05 -2.89 8.08
C TYR A 43 -6.84 -4.06 8.69
N GLN A 44 -7.37 -3.89 9.90
CA GLN A 44 -8.17 -4.92 10.59
C GLN A 44 -9.44 -5.25 9.81
N GLN A 45 -10.13 -4.26 9.25
CA GLN A 45 -11.31 -4.49 8.43
C GLN A 45 -11.00 -5.32 7.18
N LEU A 46 -9.85 -5.07 6.53
CA LEU A 46 -9.39 -5.87 5.40
C LEU A 46 -9.05 -7.30 5.81
N ARG A 47 -8.41 -7.49 6.98
CA ARG A 47 -8.12 -8.80 7.54
C ARG A 47 -9.39 -9.57 7.88
N ALA A 48 -10.40 -8.92 8.46
CA ALA A 48 -11.70 -9.50 8.76
C ALA A 48 -12.44 -9.97 7.50
N ARG A 49 -12.26 -9.26 6.37
CA ARG A 49 -12.74 -9.67 5.03
C ARG A 49 -11.92 -10.82 4.40
N GLY A 50 -11.06 -11.49 5.16
CA GLY A 50 -10.25 -12.62 4.70
C GLY A 50 -9.04 -12.25 3.84
N LYS A 51 -8.68 -10.96 3.72
CA LYS A 51 -7.51 -10.58 2.92
C LYS A 51 -6.21 -11.01 3.61
N VAL A 52 -5.27 -11.53 2.82
CA VAL A 52 -3.94 -11.92 3.31
C VAL A 52 -3.20 -10.68 3.83
N GLY A 53 -2.40 -10.82 4.90
CA GLY A 53 -1.74 -9.68 5.57
C GLY A 53 -0.98 -8.75 4.62
N LYS A 54 -0.21 -9.32 3.68
CA LYS A 54 0.50 -8.52 2.67
C LYS A 54 -0.43 -7.74 1.74
N VAL A 55 -1.57 -8.30 1.36
CA VAL A 55 -2.57 -7.62 0.52
C VAL A 55 -3.21 -6.48 1.30
N ALA A 56 -3.54 -6.70 2.57
CA ALA A 56 -4.08 -5.67 3.43
C ALA A 56 -3.09 -4.51 3.64
N LEU A 57 -1.79 -4.80 3.84
CA LEU A 57 -0.75 -3.77 3.92
C LEU A 57 -0.61 -2.98 2.63
N VAL A 58 -0.66 -3.63 1.45
CA VAL A 58 -0.59 -2.94 0.16
C VAL A 58 -1.78 -2.00 -0.06
N ALA A 59 -2.98 -2.38 0.39
CA ALA A 59 -4.14 -1.48 0.37
C ALA A 59 -3.94 -0.28 1.31
N CYS A 60 -3.39 -0.49 2.51
CA CYS A 60 -3.05 0.59 3.44
C CYS A 60 -1.99 1.53 2.84
N MET A 61 -0.97 1.00 2.13
CA MET A 61 0.01 1.82 1.41
C MET A 61 -0.65 2.75 0.39
N ARG A 62 -1.67 2.27 -0.34
CA ARG A 62 -2.43 3.08 -1.30
C ARG A 62 -3.18 4.21 -0.59
N LYS A 63 -3.82 3.93 0.55
CA LYS A 63 -4.52 4.94 1.37
C LYS A 63 -3.54 6.00 1.88
N LEU A 64 -2.40 5.57 2.42
CA LEU A 64 -1.34 6.47 2.91
C LEU A 64 -0.79 7.38 1.80
N LEU A 65 -0.51 6.84 0.61
CA LEU A 65 -0.07 7.63 -0.53
C LEU A 65 -1.11 8.70 -0.94
N GLY A 66 -2.40 8.36 -0.88
CA GLY A 66 -3.48 9.31 -1.14
C GLY A 66 -3.46 10.49 -0.16
N ILE A 67 -3.27 10.22 1.14
CA ILE A 67 -3.18 11.26 2.17
C ILE A 67 -1.98 12.17 1.94
N VAL A 68 -0.80 11.58 1.68
CA VAL A 68 0.43 12.36 1.43
C VAL A 68 0.26 13.25 0.20
N ASN A 69 -0.33 12.73 -0.89
CA ASN A 69 -0.57 13.50 -2.10
C ASN A 69 -1.60 14.63 -1.88
N ALA A 70 -2.65 14.37 -1.10
CA ALA A 70 -3.64 15.38 -0.74
C ALA A 70 -2.99 16.53 0.05
N ARG A 71 -2.25 16.20 1.12
CA ARG A 71 -1.51 17.20 1.91
C ARG A 71 -0.57 18.03 1.06
N ARG A 72 0.21 17.38 0.19
CA ARG A 72 1.16 18.07 -0.69
C ARG A 72 0.46 19.02 -1.67
N ARG A 73 -0.70 18.63 -2.20
CA ARG A 73 -1.50 19.49 -3.08
C ARG A 73 -2.03 20.70 -2.31
N ASP A 74 -2.54 20.51 -1.11
CA ASP A 74 -3.11 21.57 -0.30
C ASP A 74 -2.02 22.58 0.16
N GLU A 75 -0.83 22.08 0.51
CA GLU A 75 0.37 22.91 0.76
C GLU A 75 0.75 23.77 -0.47
N LEU A 76 0.77 23.17 -1.67
CA LEU A 76 1.07 23.88 -2.91
C LEU A 76 0.03 24.96 -3.24
N ALA A 77 -1.24 24.71 -2.94
CA ALA A 77 -2.31 25.68 -3.14
C ALA A 77 -2.25 26.85 -2.13
N SER A 78 -1.79 26.59 -0.90
CA SER A 78 -1.63 27.62 0.14
C SER A 78 -0.39 28.50 -0.03
N ALA A 79 0.58 28.07 -0.84
CA ALA A 79 1.83 28.78 -1.10
C ALA A 79 1.77 29.70 -2.35
N GLN A 80 0.59 29.83 -2.96
CA GLN A 80 0.28 30.70 -4.11
C GLN A 80 -0.66 31.81 -3.66
#